data_AF-L7PAC6-F1
#
_entry.id   AF-L7PAC6-F1
#
_cell.length_a   1.000
_cell.length_b   1.000
_cell.length_c   1.000
_cell.angle_alpha   90.00
_cell.angle_beta   90.00
_cell.angle_gamma   90.00
#
_symmetry.space_group_name_H-M   'P 1'
#
loop_
_entity.id
_entity.type
_entity.pdbx_description
1 polymer ?
#
loop_
_entity_poly.entity_id
_entity_poly.type
_entity_poly.pdbx_seq_one_letter_code
_entity_poly.pdbx_strand_id
1 'polypeptide(L)'
;ELIGQAFPYTPIANPRWMVPDWSFGIRDDGMQKWVDDARANGAQAVIVLSHNGMDVDLKMASRVTGIDAIFGGHTHDGVPQPVQVKNAKGITLVTNAGSNGKFLGVMDFEVKGKRVVSYKYRLLPVFSNLLPADKDMDAYIKTVRAPYEAKLNETLAVTDDFLYRRGNFNGTWDQVIVDALMEVKGADAAFSPGFRWGTTLLPGDPITMERLMDQTAITYLQTTLNEMTGETIKTIMEDVCDNLFNADP
;
A
#
# COMPACT_ATOMS: atom_id res chain seq x y z
N GLU A 1 22.84 -3.72 -7.05
CA GLU A 1 22.05 -2.58 -7.54
C GLU A 1 20.66 -2.60 -6.93
N LEU A 2 20.17 -1.42 -6.54
CA LEU A 2 18.79 -1.20 -6.16
C LEU A 2 18.13 -0.33 -7.24
N ILE A 3 17.05 -0.81 -7.83
CA ILE A 3 16.27 -0.06 -8.82
C ILE A 3 14.94 0.32 -8.18
N GLY A 4 14.59 1.61 -8.19
CA GLY A 4 13.32 2.09 -7.67
C GLY A 4 12.22 2.05 -8.74
N GLN A 5 11.02 1.61 -8.36
CA GLN A 5 9.84 1.63 -9.21
C GLN A 5 8.66 2.24 -8.45
N ALA A 6 8.21 3.42 -8.90
CA ALA A 6 7.08 4.13 -8.32
C ALA A 6 5.74 3.58 -8.83
N PHE A 7 4.64 3.90 -8.13
CA PHE A 7 3.30 3.46 -8.51
C PHE A 7 2.91 3.97 -9.90
N PRO A 8 2.61 3.07 -10.86
CA PRO A 8 2.46 3.45 -12.27
C PRO A 8 1.17 4.24 -12.56
N TYR A 9 0.15 4.14 -11.71
CA TYR A 9 -1.15 4.81 -11.93
C TYR A 9 -1.31 6.10 -11.11
N THR A 10 -0.21 6.67 -10.60
CA THR A 10 -0.21 7.89 -9.77
C THR A 10 -1.07 9.03 -10.35
N PRO A 11 -1.02 9.36 -11.66
CA PRO A 11 -1.81 10.45 -12.24
C PRO A 11 -3.33 10.21 -12.33
N ILE A 12 -3.78 8.95 -12.25
CA ILE A 12 -5.19 8.58 -12.32
C ILE A 12 -5.75 8.37 -10.90
N ALA A 13 -4.91 7.89 -9.98
CA ALA A 13 -5.29 7.68 -8.57
C ALA A 13 -5.37 8.98 -7.74
N ASN A 14 -4.83 10.10 -8.25
CA ASN A 14 -4.77 11.38 -7.55
C ASN A 14 -5.17 12.53 -8.49
N PRO A 15 -5.53 13.71 -7.97
CA PRO A 15 -5.86 14.85 -8.82
C PRO A 15 -4.73 15.21 -9.79
N ARG A 16 -5.03 15.26 -11.09
CA ARG A 16 -4.02 15.45 -12.16
C ARG A 16 -3.16 16.70 -11.98
N TRP A 17 -3.71 17.77 -11.41
CA TRP A 17 -3.00 19.04 -11.19
C TRP A 17 -1.83 18.92 -10.20
N MET A 18 -1.74 17.85 -9.40
CA MET A 18 -0.60 17.62 -8.49
C MET A 18 0.65 17.12 -9.24
N VAL A 19 0.47 16.50 -10.41
CA VAL A 19 1.56 15.93 -11.22
C VAL A 19 1.33 16.23 -12.72
N PRO A 20 1.13 17.50 -13.12
CA PRO A 20 0.56 17.86 -14.42
C PRO A 20 1.42 17.46 -15.61
N ASP A 21 2.74 17.38 -15.42
CA ASP A 21 3.72 17.12 -16.48
C ASP A 21 4.37 15.74 -16.40
N TRP A 22 4.02 14.95 -15.38
CA TRP A 22 4.65 13.65 -15.15
C TRP A 22 3.85 12.53 -15.81
N SER A 23 4.58 11.56 -16.35
CA SER A 23 4.04 10.31 -16.88
C SER A 23 4.60 9.15 -16.07
N PHE A 24 3.68 8.33 -15.58
CA PHE A 24 3.95 7.07 -14.89
C PHE A 24 3.37 5.94 -15.72
N GLY A 25 3.91 4.73 -15.54
CA GLY A 25 3.39 3.56 -16.23
C GLY A 25 4.25 2.34 -16.01
N ILE A 26 3.68 1.19 -16.31
CA ILE A 26 4.42 -0.08 -16.36
C ILE A 26 5.21 -0.08 -17.67
N ARG A 27 6.54 -0.10 -17.55
CA ARG A 27 7.46 0.01 -18.69
C ARG A 27 8.49 -1.10 -18.62
N ASP A 28 8.04 -2.32 -18.89
CA ASP A 28 8.85 -3.55 -18.78
C ASP A 28 10.16 -3.43 -19.60
N ASP A 29 10.10 -2.87 -20.81
CA ASP A 29 11.29 -2.64 -21.64
C ASP A 29 12.28 -1.65 -20.99
N GLY A 30 11.76 -0.60 -20.35
CA GLY A 30 12.55 0.36 -19.60
C GLY A 30 13.21 -0.28 -18.40
N MET A 31 12.45 -1.09 -17.63
CA MET A 31 12.97 -1.85 -16.50
C MET A 31 14.05 -2.84 -16.94
N GLN A 32 13.84 -3.57 -18.04
CA GLN A 32 14.84 -4.49 -18.59
C GLN A 32 16.13 -3.76 -18.94
N LYS A 33 16.05 -2.58 -19.56
CA LYS A 33 17.22 -1.75 -19.85
C LYS A 33 17.98 -1.38 -18.56
N TRP A 34 17.29 -0.94 -17.51
CA TRP A 34 17.93 -0.62 -16.22
C TRP A 34 18.60 -1.83 -15.57
N VAL A 35 17.96 -3.00 -15.65
CA VAL A 35 18.53 -4.26 -15.13
C VAL A 35 19.77 -4.67 -15.91
N ASP A 36 19.73 -4.59 -17.24
CA ASP A 36 20.87 -4.92 -18.10
C ASP A 36 22.04 -3.97 -17.87
N ASP A 37 21.77 -2.65 -17.79
CA ASP A 37 22.76 -1.62 -17.50
C ASP A 37 23.40 -1.86 -16.10
N ALA A 38 22.59 -2.19 -15.09
CA ALA A 38 23.08 -2.54 -13.75
C ALA A 38 24.03 -3.74 -13.77
N ARG A 39 23.67 -4.81 -14.49
CA ARG A 39 24.51 -6.02 -14.62
C ARG A 39 25.79 -5.73 -15.39
N ALA A 40 25.71 -4.97 -16.48
CA ALA A 40 26.88 -4.54 -17.26
C ALA A 40 27.86 -3.71 -16.41
N ASN A 41 27.33 -2.90 -15.50
CA ASN A 41 28.11 -2.13 -14.52
C ASN A 41 28.63 -2.96 -13.33
N GLY A 42 28.44 -4.29 -13.35
CA GLY A 42 29.03 -5.21 -12.38
C GLY A 42 28.14 -5.56 -11.19
N ALA A 43 26.85 -5.22 -11.22
CA ALA A 43 25.93 -5.62 -10.16
C ALA A 43 25.82 -7.15 -10.02
N GLN A 44 26.20 -7.66 -8.86
CA GLN A 44 26.14 -9.09 -8.55
C GLN A 44 24.76 -9.54 -8.05
N ALA A 45 24.00 -8.59 -7.50
CA ALA A 45 22.58 -8.72 -7.20
C ALA A 45 21.83 -7.48 -7.70
N VAL A 46 20.64 -7.67 -8.26
CA VAL A 46 19.73 -6.59 -8.71
C VAL A 46 18.40 -6.77 -8.02
N ILE A 47 18.04 -5.78 -7.21
CA ILE A 47 16.82 -5.77 -6.41
C ILE A 47 15.96 -4.60 -6.86
N VAL A 48 14.67 -4.84 -7.07
CA VAL A 48 13.71 -3.77 -7.35
C VAL A 48 12.96 -3.43 -6.07
N LEU A 49 12.98 -2.16 -5.68
CA LEU A 49 12.11 -1.59 -4.65
C LEU A 49 10.89 -1.02 -5.36
N SER A 50 9.78 -1.77 -5.34
CA SER A 50 8.61 -1.50 -6.14
C SER A 50 7.44 -0.96 -5.31
N HIS A 51 6.63 -0.13 -5.95
CA HIS A 51 5.32 0.28 -5.48
C HIS A 51 4.24 0.01 -6.54
N ASN A 52 4.44 -0.96 -7.45
CA ASN A 52 3.43 -1.31 -8.46
C ASN A 52 2.19 -1.96 -7.83
N GLY A 53 2.40 -2.81 -6.83
CA GLY A 53 1.39 -3.73 -6.30
C GLY A 53 1.76 -5.18 -6.64
N MET A 54 1.38 -6.11 -5.76
CA MET A 54 1.86 -7.50 -5.82
C MET A 54 1.60 -8.18 -7.16
N ASP A 55 0.38 -8.11 -7.70
CA ASP A 55 0.03 -8.83 -8.93
C ASP A 55 0.78 -8.27 -10.16
N VAL A 56 0.95 -6.95 -10.21
CA VAL A 56 1.76 -6.28 -11.25
C VAL A 56 3.24 -6.63 -11.11
N ASP A 57 3.77 -6.71 -9.89
CA ASP A 57 5.16 -7.12 -9.65
C ASP A 57 5.40 -8.59 -10.01
N LEU A 58 4.44 -9.47 -9.73
CA LEU A 58 4.47 -10.87 -10.18
C LEU A 58 4.48 -10.95 -11.71
N LYS A 59 3.65 -10.15 -12.38
CA LYS A 59 3.63 -10.08 -13.86
C LYS A 59 4.94 -9.54 -14.41
N MET A 60 5.47 -8.46 -13.86
CA MET A 60 6.76 -7.87 -14.25
C MET A 60 7.90 -8.88 -14.06
N ALA A 61 7.94 -9.60 -12.93
CA ALA A 61 8.94 -10.63 -12.65
C ALA A 61 8.93 -11.79 -13.66
N SER A 62 7.77 -12.07 -14.28
CA SER A 62 7.65 -13.10 -15.33
C SER A 62 8.20 -12.63 -16.69
N ARG A 63 8.27 -11.31 -16.92
CA ARG A 63 8.65 -10.69 -18.19
C ARG A 63 10.09 -10.17 -18.17
N VAL A 64 10.48 -9.47 -17.11
CA VAL A 64 11.81 -8.88 -16.96
C VAL A 64 12.78 -9.91 -16.39
N THR A 65 13.91 -10.06 -17.07
CA THR A 65 14.95 -11.01 -16.72
C THR A 65 16.10 -10.35 -15.98
N GLY A 66 16.76 -11.08 -15.08
CA GLY A 66 17.97 -10.61 -14.38
C GLY A 66 17.73 -9.91 -13.04
N ILE A 67 16.47 -9.72 -12.63
CA ILE A 67 16.09 -9.29 -11.28
C ILE A 67 16.18 -10.48 -10.33
N ASP A 68 16.91 -10.34 -9.21
CA ASP A 68 16.99 -11.41 -8.20
C ASP A 68 15.79 -11.35 -7.24
N ALA A 69 15.40 -10.15 -6.80
CA ALA A 69 14.20 -9.97 -6.00
C ALA A 69 13.50 -8.63 -6.22
N ILE A 70 12.19 -8.63 -5.94
CA ILE A 70 11.32 -7.46 -5.88
C ILE A 70 10.76 -7.37 -4.47
N PHE A 71 11.01 -6.25 -3.82
CA PHE A 71 10.34 -5.85 -2.59
C PHE A 71 9.26 -4.86 -2.97
N GLY A 72 8.01 -5.34 -3.04
CA GLY A 72 6.88 -4.54 -3.44
C GLY A 72 6.21 -3.80 -2.28
N GLY A 73 5.20 -3.03 -2.66
CA GLY A 73 4.37 -2.21 -1.79
C GLY A 73 2.96 -2.09 -2.36
N HIS A 74 2.26 -0.99 -2.08
CA HIS A 74 0.93 -0.64 -2.60
C HIS A 74 -0.25 -1.53 -2.17
N THR A 75 -0.15 -2.85 -2.30
CA THR A 75 -1.24 -3.81 -2.05
C THR A 75 -1.32 -4.26 -0.58
N HIS A 76 -0.31 -3.92 0.23
CA HIS A 76 -0.26 -4.15 1.68
C HIS A 76 -0.28 -5.64 2.08
N ASP A 77 0.22 -6.53 1.22
CA ASP A 77 0.26 -7.96 1.51
C ASP A 77 1.37 -8.30 2.50
N GLY A 78 1.03 -9.04 3.56
CA GLY A 78 2.03 -9.66 4.42
C GLY A 78 2.42 -11.01 3.82
N VAL A 79 3.56 -11.09 3.13
CA VAL A 79 3.97 -12.28 2.38
C VAL A 79 4.96 -13.09 3.23
N PRO A 80 4.55 -14.22 3.86
CA PRO A 80 5.40 -14.92 4.83
C PRO A 80 6.64 -15.57 4.21
N GLN A 81 6.57 -15.90 2.91
CA GLN A 81 7.67 -16.40 2.09
C GLN A 81 7.57 -15.79 0.69
N PRO A 82 8.70 -15.38 0.07
CA PRO A 82 8.67 -14.77 -1.25
C PRO A 82 8.13 -15.75 -2.29
N VAL A 83 7.32 -15.22 -3.20
CA VAL A 83 6.83 -15.97 -4.36
C VAL A 83 7.97 -16.09 -5.36
N GLN A 84 8.28 -17.30 -5.79
CA GLN A 84 9.26 -17.55 -6.84
C GLN A 84 8.59 -17.49 -8.21
N VAL A 85 8.95 -16.49 -9.01
CA VAL A 85 8.44 -16.31 -10.37
C VAL A 85 9.50 -16.75 -11.37
N LYS A 86 9.18 -17.75 -12.19
CA LYS A 86 10.04 -18.19 -13.29
C LYS A 86 9.88 -17.26 -14.49
N ASN A 87 10.98 -16.91 -15.12
CA ASN A 87 11.03 -16.17 -16.38
C ASN A 87 12.02 -16.84 -17.36
N ALA A 88 12.21 -16.22 -18.53
CA ALA A 88 13.01 -16.80 -19.61
C ALA A 88 14.49 -17.08 -19.26
N LYS A 89 15.06 -16.43 -18.23
CA LYS A 89 16.49 -16.58 -17.87
C LYS A 89 16.74 -16.98 -16.41
N GLY A 90 15.70 -17.21 -15.61
CA GLY A 90 15.88 -17.57 -14.20
C GLY A 90 14.62 -17.44 -13.36
N ILE A 91 14.85 -17.15 -12.08
CA ILE A 91 13.81 -16.97 -11.07
C ILE A 91 14.01 -15.60 -10.42
N THR A 92 12.91 -14.89 -10.24
CA THR A 92 12.84 -13.66 -9.44
C THR A 92 11.98 -13.91 -8.20
N LEU A 93 12.45 -13.47 -7.04
CA LEU A 93 11.70 -13.54 -5.78
C LEU A 93 10.82 -12.30 -5.62
N VAL A 94 9.53 -12.45 -5.31
CA VAL A 94 8.62 -11.30 -5.10
C VAL A 94 8.04 -11.36 -3.69
N THR A 95 8.11 -10.26 -2.94
CA THR A 95 7.61 -10.20 -1.56
C THR A 95 7.15 -8.81 -1.15
N ASN A 96 6.21 -8.76 -0.19
CA ASN A 96 5.71 -7.55 0.46
C ASN A 96 5.73 -7.75 1.99
N ALA A 97 5.93 -6.66 2.74
CA ALA A 97 6.01 -6.67 4.21
C ALA A 97 4.78 -6.08 4.91
N GLY A 98 3.59 -6.21 4.30
CA GLY A 98 2.35 -5.67 4.84
C GLY A 98 2.28 -4.15 4.82
N SER A 99 1.70 -3.57 5.87
CA SER A 99 1.52 -2.11 6.03
C SER A 99 1.64 -1.72 7.51
N ASN A 100 1.65 -0.41 7.78
CA ASN A 100 1.63 0.17 9.12
C ASN A 100 2.79 -0.29 10.03
N GLY A 101 3.93 -0.68 9.44
CA GLY A 101 5.07 -1.21 10.18
C GLY A 101 4.80 -2.54 10.88
N LYS A 102 3.72 -3.27 10.52
CA LYS A 102 3.33 -4.53 11.17
C LYS A 102 4.37 -5.64 11.00
N PHE A 103 5.12 -5.61 9.90
CA PHE A 103 6.18 -6.57 9.64
C PHE A 103 7.44 -5.91 9.10
N LEU A 104 8.59 -6.56 9.36
CA LEU A 104 9.87 -6.29 8.73
C LEU A 104 10.28 -7.50 7.88
N GLY A 105 10.32 -7.32 6.56
CA GLY A 105 10.86 -8.34 5.64
C GLY A 105 12.38 -8.29 5.62
N VAL A 106 13.03 -9.42 5.88
CA VAL A 106 14.49 -9.56 5.89
C VAL A 106 14.90 -10.66 4.92
N MET A 107 15.73 -10.32 3.93
CA MET A 107 16.26 -11.26 2.95
C MET A 107 17.79 -11.24 2.97
N ASP A 108 18.37 -12.35 3.41
CA ASP A 108 19.82 -12.56 3.38
C ASP A 108 20.17 -13.28 2.08
N PHE A 109 21.00 -12.68 1.23
CA PHE A 109 21.49 -13.31 -0.01
C PHE A 109 22.88 -13.90 0.16
N GLU A 110 23.10 -15.09 -0.40
CA GLU A 110 24.43 -15.62 -0.64
C GLU A 110 24.86 -15.32 -2.08
N VAL A 111 25.96 -14.60 -2.25
CA VAL A 111 26.49 -14.21 -3.56
C VAL A 111 27.83 -14.91 -3.81
N LYS A 112 27.92 -15.69 -4.88
CA LYS A 112 29.13 -16.42 -5.30
C LYS A 112 29.30 -16.33 -6.80
N GLY A 113 30.53 -16.04 -7.26
CA GLY A 113 30.83 -15.96 -8.70
C GLY A 113 29.99 -14.90 -9.42
N LYS A 114 29.78 -13.73 -8.77
CA LYS A 114 29.01 -12.58 -9.28
C LYS A 114 27.51 -12.84 -9.50
N ARG A 115 26.94 -13.85 -8.86
CA ARG A 115 25.50 -14.16 -8.89
C ARG A 115 24.96 -14.53 -7.50
N VAL A 116 23.67 -14.27 -7.29
CA VAL A 116 22.94 -14.82 -6.15
C VAL A 116 22.80 -16.33 -6.34
N VAL A 117 23.17 -17.12 -5.33
CA VAL A 117 23.11 -18.60 -5.39
C VAL A 117 22.14 -19.20 -4.37
N SER A 118 21.86 -18.49 -3.29
CA SER A 118 20.87 -18.89 -2.28
C SER A 118 20.34 -17.66 -1.54
N TYR A 119 19.23 -17.83 -0.82
CA TYR A 119 18.66 -16.80 0.04
C TYR A 119 18.07 -17.41 1.32
N LYS A 120 17.95 -16.58 2.36
CA LYS A 120 17.13 -16.86 3.55
C LYS A 120 16.18 -15.70 3.76
N TYR A 121 14.89 -15.99 3.92
CA TYR A 121 13.87 -14.96 4.13
C TYR A 121 13.16 -15.14 5.47
N ARG A 122 12.90 -14.01 6.14
CA ARG A 122 12.10 -13.93 7.36
C ARG A 122 11.16 -12.73 7.26
N LEU A 123 9.88 -12.93 7.54
CA LEU A 123 8.93 -11.85 7.79
C LEU A 123 8.74 -11.73 9.30
N LEU A 124 9.34 -10.69 9.90
CA LEU A 124 9.37 -10.52 11.35
C LEU A 124 8.18 -9.65 11.79
N PRO A 125 7.25 -10.15 12.64
CA PRO A 125 6.18 -9.32 13.18
C PRO A 125 6.74 -8.29 14.16
N VAL A 126 6.23 -7.06 14.10
CA VAL A 126 6.62 -5.97 14.99
C VAL A 126 5.57 -5.85 16.10
N PHE A 127 5.84 -6.50 17.22
CA PHE A 127 5.05 -6.36 18.45
C PHE A 127 5.71 -5.31 19.35
N SER A 128 5.22 -4.07 19.30
CA SER A 128 5.83 -2.93 20.01
C SER A 128 5.87 -3.11 21.53
N ASN A 129 4.95 -3.90 22.10
CA ASN A 129 4.93 -4.25 23.52
C ASN A 129 5.99 -5.31 23.92
N LEU A 130 6.65 -5.95 22.95
CA LEU A 130 7.69 -6.96 23.18
C LEU A 130 9.10 -6.47 22.78
N LEU A 131 9.21 -5.24 22.28
CA LEU A 131 10.46 -4.66 21.80
C LEU A 131 10.74 -3.35 22.54
N PRO A 132 11.99 -3.09 22.97
CA PRO A 132 12.34 -1.80 23.51
C PRO A 132 12.22 -0.73 22.41
N ALA A 133 11.59 0.40 22.74
CA ALA A 133 11.56 1.55 21.85
C ALA A 133 12.98 2.14 21.69
N ASP A 134 13.30 2.59 20.48
CA ASP A 134 14.48 3.40 20.24
C ASP A 134 14.30 4.77 20.89
N LYS A 135 15.26 5.17 21.74
CA LYS A 135 15.12 6.37 22.59
C LYS A 135 15.11 7.65 21.78
N ASP A 136 15.94 7.72 20.74
CA ASP A 136 16.08 8.93 19.93
C ASP A 136 14.86 9.10 19.04
N MET A 137 14.34 8.01 18.47
CA MET A 137 13.10 8.02 17.69
C MET A 137 11.86 8.35 18.55
N ASP A 138 11.75 7.78 19.76
CA ASP A 138 10.65 8.10 20.69
C ASP A 138 10.67 9.59 21.08
N ALA A 139 11.85 10.14 21.39
CA ALA A 139 12.02 11.56 21.68
C ALA A 139 11.65 12.45 20.48
N TYR A 140 12.05 12.05 19.27
CA TYR A 140 11.70 12.75 18.04
C TYR A 140 10.19 12.75 17.79
N ILE A 141 9.53 11.58 17.88
CA ILE A 141 8.08 11.44 17.70
C ILE A 141 7.33 12.32 18.70
N LYS A 142 7.71 12.29 19.99
CA LYS A 142 7.10 13.16 21.02
C LYS A 142 7.26 14.63 20.69
N THR A 143 8.45 15.04 20.25
CA THR A 143 8.72 16.44 19.87
C THR A 143 7.85 16.89 18.70
N VAL A 144 7.74 16.08 17.65
CA VAL A 144 6.92 16.39 16.46
C VAL A 144 5.43 16.43 16.81
N ARG A 145 4.98 15.58 17.72
CA ARG A 145 3.56 15.45 18.10
C ARG A 145 3.12 16.46 19.16
N ALA A 146 4.03 16.98 19.99
CA ALA A 146 3.70 17.86 21.11
C ALA A 146 2.76 19.03 20.77
N PRO A 147 2.91 19.75 19.63
CA PRO A 147 1.99 20.83 19.27
C PRO A 147 0.56 20.37 18.95
N TYR A 148 0.35 19.08 18.68
CA TYR A 148 -0.90 18.51 18.19
C TYR A 148 -1.54 17.51 19.16
N GLU A 149 -0.89 17.18 20.28
CA GLU A 149 -1.35 16.13 21.20
C GLU A 149 -2.79 16.33 21.67
N ALA A 150 -3.18 17.55 22.03
CA ALA A 150 -4.55 17.83 22.46
C ALA A 150 -5.57 17.51 21.37
N LYS A 151 -5.26 17.85 20.11
CA LYS A 151 -6.13 17.56 18.96
C LYS A 151 -6.14 16.07 18.65
N LEU A 152 -4.98 15.42 18.56
CA LEU A 152 -4.87 14.01 18.20
C LEU A 152 -5.56 13.09 19.24
N ASN A 153 -5.51 13.47 20.51
CA ASN A 153 -6.12 12.72 21.62
C ASN A 153 -7.57 13.12 21.93
N GLU A 154 -8.18 14.03 21.16
CA GLU A 154 -9.60 14.36 21.34
C GLU A 154 -10.46 13.11 21.09
N THR A 155 -11.14 12.62 22.14
CA THR A 155 -12.06 11.49 22.04
C THR A 155 -13.39 11.96 21.45
N LEU A 156 -13.80 11.37 20.33
CA LEU A 156 -15.02 11.69 19.61
C LEU A 156 -16.16 10.74 19.99
N ALA A 157 -15.84 9.45 20.16
CA ALA A 157 -16.78 8.39 20.53
C ALA A 157 -16.05 7.18 21.11
N VAL A 158 -16.80 6.16 21.51
CA VAL A 158 -16.29 4.82 21.85
C VAL A 158 -17.04 3.82 20.98
N THR A 159 -16.34 2.87 20.36
CA THR A 159 -16.99 1.87 19.52
C THR A 159 -17.45 0.67 20.35
N ASP A 160 -18.68 0.20 20.15
CA ASP A 160 -19.15 -1.08 20.72
C ASP A 160 -18.76 -2.28 19.83
N ASP A 161 -18.39 -2.03 18.58
CA ASP A 161 -18.08 -3.03 17.57
C ASP A 161 -16.62 -2.98 17.10
N PHE A 162 -16.22 -4.03 16.39
CA PHE A 162 -14.93 -4.11 15.72
C PHE A 162 -14.92 -3.24 14.44
N LEU A 163 -14.07 -2.22 14.41
CA LEU A 163 -13.94 -1.30 13.28
C LEU A 163 -12.72 -1.63 12.43
N TYR A 164 -12.94 -2.05 11.18
CA TYR A 164 -11.89 -2.34 10.20
C TYR A 164 -12.19 -1.69 8.85
N ARG A 165 -11.12 -1.43 8.09
CA ARG A 165 -11.20 -0.79 6.77
C ARG A 165 -10.92 -1.75 5.61
N ARG A 166 -9.92 -2.61 5.74
CA ARG A 166 -9.49 -3.47 4.62
C ARG A 166 -10.53 -4.54 4.30
N GLY A 167 -11.10 -4.47 3.10
CA GLY A 167 -12.00 -5.46 2.50
C GLY A 167 -12.20 -5.16 1.01
N ASN A 168 -12.67 -6.14 0.23
CA ASN A 168 -12.96 -5.93 -1.20
C ASN A 168 -14.33 -5.29 -1.44
N PHE A 169 -15.27 -5.46 -0.50
CA PHE A 169 -16.66 -5.01 -0.65
C PHE A 169 -17.08 -4.04 0.45
N ASN A 170 -16.65 -4.28 1.69
CA ASN A 170 -17.08 -3.50 2.84
C ASN A 170 -16.01 -3.45 3.95
N GLY A 171 -16.14 -2.43 4.80
CA GLY A 171 -15.42 -2.26 6.06
C GLY A 171 -16.31 -1.54 7.05
N THR A 172 -16.31 -1.94 8.32
CA THR A 172 -17.15 -1.31 9.36
C THR A 172 -16.73 0.13 9.64
N TRP A 173 -15.45 0.49 9.41
CA TRP A 173 -15.03 1.89 9.40
C TRP A 173 -15.67 2.69 8.27
N ASP A 174 -15.72 2.13 7.06
CA ASP A 174 -16.33 2.80 5.92
C ASP A 174 -17.84 2.96 6.12
N GLN A 175 -18.50 2.01 6.78
CA GLN A 175 -19.92 2.12 7.12
C GLN A 175 -20.18 3.36 8.00
N VAL A 176 -19.40 3.56 9.06
CA VAL A 176 -19.51 4.75 9.93
C VAL A 176 -19.31 6.04 9.12
N ILE A 177 -18.35 6.05 8.18
CA ILE A 177 -18.08 7.22 7.34
C ILE A 177 -19.26 7.52 6.42
N VAL A 178 -19.80 6.51 5.72
CA VAL A 178 -20.90 6.74 4.79
C VAL A 178 -22.20 7.08 5.50
N ASP A 179 -22.46 6.52 6.68
CA ASP A 179 -23.63 6.89 7.50
C ASP A 179 -23.56 8.35 7.92
N ALA A 180 -22.40 8.81 8.41
CA ALA A 180 -22.19 10.21 8.76
C ALA A 180 -22.32 11.14 7.54
N LEU A 181 -21.83 10.73 6.37
CA LEU A 181 -21.99 11.50 5.13
C LEU A 181 -23.46 11.61 4.72
N MET A 182 -24.21 10.51 4.77
CA MET A 182 -25.63 10.49 4.45
C MET A 182 -26.44 11.35 5.42
N GLU A 183 -26.18 11.25 6.73
CA GLU A 183 -26.87 12.04 7.76
C GLU A 183 -26.58 13.54 7.60
N VAL A 184 -25.32 13.93 7.44
CA VAL A 184 -24.92 15.35 7.38
C VAL A 184 -25.29 16.01 6.06
N LYS A 185 -25.25 15.26 4.94
CA LYS A 185 -25.54 15.80 3.61
C LYS A 185 -26.97 15.58 3.16
N GLY A 186 -27.73 14.70 3.84
CA GLY A 186 -29.07 14.31 3.41
C GLY A 186 -29.06 13.50 2.11
N ALA A 187 -28.10 12.57 1.96
CA ALA A 187 -27.97 11.74 0.76
C ALA A 187 -28.70 10.39 0.92
N ASP A 188 -29.27 9.87 -0.17
CA ASP A 188 -29.89 8.53 -0.20
C ASP A 188 -28.84 7.39 -0.22
N ALA A 189 -27.63 7.70 -0.69
CA ALA A 189 -26.49 6.80 -0.75
C ALA A 189 -25.18 7.61 -0.65
N ALA A 190 -24.12 6.98 -0.17
CA ALA A 190 -22.78 7.57 -0.13
C ALA A 190 -21.71 6.56 -0.54
N PHE A 191 -20.61 7.08 -1.10
CA PHE A 191 -19.46 6.30 -1.54
C PHE A 191 -18.24 6.67 -0.68
N SER A 192 -17.59 5.67 -0.12
CA SER A 192 -16.27 5.81 0.51
C SER A 192 -15.20 5.21 -0.40
N PRO A 193 -14.04 5.85 -0.59
CA PRO A 193 -12.94 5.26 -1.33
C PRO A 193 -12.39 4.03 -0.61
N GLY A 194 -12.27 2.91 -1.35
CA GLY A 194 -11.73 1.62 -0.88
C GLY A 194 -10.21 1.63 -0.65
N PHE A 195 -9.70 2.60 0.10
CA PHE A 195 -8.29 2.71 0.46
C PHE A 195 -7.85 1.52 1.33
N ARG A 196 -6.61 1.05 1.08
CA ARG A 196 -6.00 -0.04 1.86
C ARG A 196 -5.32 0.43 3.15
N TRP A 197 -5.03 1.72 3.28
CA TRP A 197 -4.46 2.31 4.50
C TRP A 197 -5.59 2.62 5.49
N GLY A 198 -5.26 2.54 6.77
CA GLY A 198 -6.20 2.63 7.88
C GLY A 198 -5.75 1.78 9.05
N THR A 199 -6.28 2.07 10.24
CA THR A 199 -6.10 1.27 11.45
C THR A 199 -7.40 0.56 11.84
N THR A 200 -7.30 -0.35 12.81
CA THR A 200 -8.43 -1.14 13.32
C THR A 200 -8.66 -0.76 14.78
N LEU A 201 -9.93 -0.70 15.20
CA LEU A 201 -10.32 -0.56 16.60
C LEU A 201 -11.10 -1.78 17.08
N LEU A 202 -10.87 -2.16 18.33
CA LEU A 202 -11.60 -3.21 19.02
C LEU A 202 -12.82 -2.63 19.75
N PRO A 203 -13.84 -3.45 20.06
CA PRO A 203 -14.91 -3.08 20.96
C PRO A 203 -14.38 -2.47 22.27
N GLY A 204 -14.92 -1.31 22.65
CA GLY A 204 -14.52 -0.52 23.81
C GLY A 204 -13.39 0.48 23.55
N ASP A 205 -12.73 0.45 22.39
CA ASP A 205 -11.67 1.42 22.08
C ASP A 205 -12.26 2.83 21.83
N PRO A 206 -11.56 3.90 22.27
CA PRO A 206 -11.94 5.25 21.92
C PRO A 206 -11.65 5.55 20.45
N ILE A 207 -12.64 6.13 19.77
CA ILE A 207 -12.44 6.79 18.47
C ILE A 207 -11.93 8.20 18.77
N THR A 208 -10.61 8.40 18.64
CA THR A 208 -10.01 9.73 18.74
C THR A 208 -9.95 10.43 17.38
N MET A 209 -9.67 11.73 17.37
CA MET A 209 -9.38 12.48 16.14
C MET A 209 -8.23 11.84 15.35
N GLU A 210 -7.17 11.36 16.02
CA GLU A 210 -6.10 10.60 15.34
C GLU A 210 -6.65 9.34 14.64
N ARG A 211 -7.51 8.59 15.32
CA ARG A 211 -8.13 7.39 14.73
C ARG A 211 -9.05 7.70 13.57
N LEU A 212 -9.73 8.85 13.57
CA LEU A 212 -10.47 9.33 12.40
C LEU A 212 -9.52 9.73 11.26
N MET A 213 -8.42 10.43 11.57
CA MET A 213 -7.42 10.85 10.60
C MET A 213 -6.71 9.66 9.96
N ASP A 214 -6.44 8.58 10.70
CA ASP A 214 -5.93 7.30 10.18
C ASP A 214 -6.79 6.76 9.02
N GLN A 215 -8.06 7.15 8.93
CA GLN A 215 -9.02 6.69 7.92
C GLN A 215 -9.29 7.71 6.81
N THR A 216 -9.04 9.00 7.04
CA THR A 216 -9.57 10.09 6.20
C THR A 216 -8.55 11.15 5.78
N ALA A 217 -7.30 11.08 6.25
CA ALA A 217 -6.28 12.12 6.04
C ALA A 217 -5.65 12.11 4.62
N ILE A 218 -6.46 12.36 3.59
CA ILE A 218 -5.99 12.72 2.24
C ILE A 218 -5.73 14.24 2.14
N THR A 219 -5.01 14.71 1.13
CA THR A 219 -4.74 16.16 0.95
C THR A 219 -5.83 16.90 0.15
N TYR A 220 -6.84 16.17 -0.33
CA TYR A 220 -7.98 16.64 -1.13
C TYR A 220 -9.30 16.12 -0.53
N LEU A 221 -9.56 16.57 0.70
CA LEU A 221 -10.56 16.04 1.65
C LEU A 221 -12.03 16.34 1.30
N GLN A 222 -12.30 17.09 0.23
CA GLN A 222 -13.61 17.67 -0.01
C GLN A 222 -14.65 16.58 -0.28
N THR A 223 -15.76 16.63 0.46
CA THR A 223 -16.92 15.77 0.25
C THR A 223 -18.02 16.53 -0.48
N THR A 224 -18.61 15.89 -1.49
CA THR A 224 -19.61 16.50 -2.38
C THR A 224 -20.93 15.75 -2.30
N LEU A 225 -22.04 16.48 -2.42
CA LEU A 225 -23.38 15.92 -2.66
C LEU A 225 -23.74 16.19 -4.12
N ASN A 226 -24.05 15.15 -4.88
CA ASN A 226 -24.41 15.25 -6.29
C ASN A 226 -25.62 14.37 -6.58
N GLU A 227 -26.48 14.81 -7.50
CA GLU A 227 -27.52 13.95 -8.07
C GLU A 227 -26.90 13.02 -9.11
N MET A 228 -27.22 11.73 -9.04
CA MET A 228 -26.79 10.71 -9.98
C MET A 228 -27.97 9.81 -10.35
N THR A 229 -28.06 9.38 -11.60
CA THR A 229 -29.05 8.38 -11.99
C THR A 229 -28.63 7.01 -11.46
N GLY A 230 -29.60 6.11 -11.25
CA GLY A 230 -29.29 4.72 -10.90
C GLY A 230 -28.42 4.02 -11.95
N GLU A 231 -28.54 4.40 -13.23
CA GLU A 231 -27.69 3.91 -14.31
C GLU A 231 -26.24 4.37 -14.18
N THR A 232 -26.01 5.64 -13.80
CA THR A 232 -24.66 6.15 -13.51
C THR A 232 -24.03 5.41 -12.34
N ILE A 233 -24.78 5.22 -11.26
CA ILE A 233 -24.32 4.45 -10.09
C ILE A 233 -23.91 3.04 -10.51
N LYS A 234 -24.78 2.34 -11.27
CA LYS A 234 -24.48 1.00 -11.77
C LYS A 234 -23.20 0.98 -12.61
N THR A 235 -23.07 1.90 -13.57
CA THR A 235 -21.89 1.97 -14.44
C THR A 235 -20.60 2.16 -13.65
N ILE A 236 -20.59 3.03 -12.65
CA ILE A 236 -19.42 3.25 -11.78
C ILE A 236 -19.05 1.96 -11.03
N MET A 237 -20.04 1.26 -10.46
CA MET A 237 -19.79 0.03 -9.71
C MET A 237 -19.28 -1.11 -10.61
N GLU A 238 -19.80 -1.23 -11.83
CA GLU A 238 -19.32 -2.21 -12.82
C GLU A 238 -17.87 -1.91 -13.24
N ASP A 239 -17.53 -0.65 -13.50
CA ASP A 239 -16.15 -0.24 -13.84
C ASP A 239 -15.16 -0.56 -12.71
N VAL A 240 -15.56 -0.35 -11.44
CA VAL A 240 -14.74 -0.75 -10.29
C VAL A 240 -14.56 -2.28 -10.24
N CYS A 241 -15.62 -3.06 -10.48
CA CYS A 241 -15.55 -4.52 -10.52
C CYS A 241 -14.65 -5.04 -11.64
N ASP A 242 -14.77 -4.47 -12.85
CA ASP A 242 -13.95 -4.85 -14.01
C ASP A 242 -12.47 -4.61 -13.75
N ASN A 243 -12.11 -3.53 -13.03
CA ASN A 243 -10.75 -3.26 -12.61
C ASN A 243 -10.28 -4.19 -11.49
N LEU A 244 -11.09 -4.39 -10.45
CA LEU A 244 -10.69 -5.13 -9.24
C LEU A 244 -10.59 -6.64 -9.49
N PHE A 245 -11.46 -7.20 -10.34
CA PHE A 245 -11.57 -8.63 -10.60
C PHE A 245 -11.03 -9.03 -11.97
N ASN A 246 -10.26 -8.16 -12.62
CA ASN A 246 -9.60 -8.50 -13.87
C ASN A 246 -8.67 -9.69 -13.69
N ALA A 247 -8.72 -10.66 -14.62
CA ALA A 247 -7.83 -11.81 -14.60
C ALA A 247 -6.39 -11.47 -15.04
N ASP A 248 -6.22 -10.37 -15.79
CA ASP A 248 -4.91 -9.82 -16.14
C ASP A 248 -4.74 -8.44 -15.49
N PRO A 249 -3.94 -8.33 -14.42
CA PRO A 249 -3.74 -7.10 -13.64
C PRO A 249 -2.90 -6.04 -14.37
#